data_AF-A0A517WS10-F1
#
_entry.id   AF-A0A517WS10-F1
#
_cell.length_a   1.000
_cell.length_b   1.000
_cell.length_c   1.000
_cell.angle_alpha   90.00
_cell.angle_beta   90.00
_cell.angle_gamma   90.00
#
_symmetry.space_group_name_H-M   'P 1'
#
loop_
_entity.id
_entity.type
_entity.pdbx_description
1 polymer ?
#
loop_
_entity_poly.entity_id
_entity_poly.type
_entity_poly.pdbx_seq_one_letter_code
_entity_poly.pdbx_strand_id
1 'polypeptide(L)'
;MKIDDLLKRFQWEQIPNTNGRFTLSQQETLLSVEALLGSEEVEIKQYPSAHPQEMIHVVELEDGGLICYERKDASFLHTLNSQNMFKRKQWELGIISFSPRQVPDDSQQDS
;
A
#
# COMPACT_ATOMS: atom_id res chain seq x y z
N MET A 1 10.20 -7.20 6.93
CA MET A 1 9.19 -8.08 6.30
C MET A 1 9.11 -7.75 4.82
N LYS A 2 9.06 -8.78 3.97
CA LYS A 2 8.93 -8.67 2.51
C LYS A 2 7.55 -9.11 2.03
N ILE A 3 7.20 -8.70 0.83
CA ILE A 3 5.99 -9.17 0.11
C ILE A 3 6.00 -10.69 -0.02
N ASP A 4 7.14 -11.28 -0.34
CA ASP A 4 7.26 -12.74 -0.52
C ASP A 4 6.92 -13.52 0.76
N ASP A 5 7.17 -12.95 1.94
CA ASP A 5 6.78 -13.55 3.22
C ASP A 5 5.26 -13.67 3.34
N LEU A 6 4.53 -12.64 2.91
CA LEU A 6 3.06 -12.62 2.95
C LEU A 6 2.44 -13.46 1.83
N LEU A 7 3.04 -13.46 0.64
CA LEU A 7 2.61 -14.29 -0.49
C LEU A 7 2.66 -15.79 -0.18
N LYS A 8 3.62 -16.22 0.66
CA LYS A 8 3.76 -17.63 1.08
C LYS A 8 2.80 -18.01 2.22
N ARG A 9 2.40 -17.05 3.06
CA ARG A 9 1.58 -17.30 4.26
C ARG A 9 0.09 -17.40 3.97
N PHE A 10 -0.39 -16.70 2.94
CA PHE A 10 -1.80 -16.62 2.63
C PHE A 10 -2.09 -16.84 1.15
N GLN A 11 -3.36 -17.04 0.80
CA GLN A 11 -3.79 -17.11 -0.59
C GLN A 11 -4.05 -15.71 -1.15
N TRP A 12 -3.11 -15.27 -1.98
CA TRP A 12 -3.18 -14.02 -2.71
C TRP A 12 -3.47 -14.28 -4.18
N GLU A 13 -4.34 -13.46 -4.75
CA GLU A 13 -4.68 -13.51 -6.17
C GLU A 13 -4.13 -12.26 -6.86
N GLN A 14 -3.43 -12.45 -7.98
CA GLN A 14 -2.96 -11.31 -8.77
C GLN A 14 -4.16 -10.56 -9.36
N ILE A 15 -4.18 -9.23 -9.19
CA ILE A 15 -5.21 -8.41 -9.81
C ILE A 15 -5.02 -8.45 -11.33
N PRO A 16 -6.05 -8.78 -12.13
CA PRO A 16 -5.93 -8.86 -13.59
C PRO A 16 -5.38 -7.58 -14.22
N ASN A 17 -4.56 -7.73 -15.27
CA ASN A 17 -3.92 -6.63 -16.01
C ASN A 17 -3.02 -5.73 -15.16
N THR A 18 -2.53 -6.20 -14.02
CA THR A 18 -1.53 -5.50 -13.21
C THR A 18 -0.30 -6.36 -13.02
N ASN A 19 0.88 -5.73 -13.03
CA ASN A 19 2.14 -6.39 -12.65
C ASN A 19 2.48 -5.98 -11.22
N GLY A 20 2.49 -6.96 -10.31
CA GLY A 20 2.87 -6.75 -8.91
C GLY A 20 1.79 -6.10 -8.04
N ARG A 21 0.50 -6.41 -8.28
CA ARG A 21 -0.57 -6.16 -7.30
C ARG A 21 -1.35 -7.44 -7.04
N PHE A 22 -1.62 -7.71 -5.77
CA PHE A 22 -2.28 -8.94 -5.33
C PHE A 22 -3.32 -8.61 -4.27
N THR A 23 -4.49 -9.24 -4.33
CA THR A 23 -5.54 -9.12 -3.32
C THR A 23 -5.63 -10.39 -2.50
N LEU A 24 -5.85 -10.24 -1.20
CA LEU A 24 -6.09 -11.38 -0.33
C LEU A 24 -7.46 -12.00 -0.67
N SER A 25 -7.56 -13.32 -0.55
CA SER A 25 -8.82 -14.06 -0.74
C SER A 25 -9.99 -13.45 0.04
N GLN A 26 -11.19 -13.48 -0.56
CA GLN A 26 -12.41 -12.98 0.06
C GLN A 26 -12.82 -13.75 1.33
N GLN A 27 -12.22 -14.92 1.58
CA GLN A 27 -12.46 -15.69 2.81
C GLN A 27 -11.75 -15.07 4.03
N GLU A 28 -10.75 -14.21 3.79
CA GLU A 28 -9.92 -13.58 4.83
C GLU A 28 -10.29 -12.12 5.06
N THR A 29 -11.50 -11.69 4.68
CA THR A 29 -11.92 -10.29 4.81
C THR A 29 -12.06 -9.82 6.25
N LEU A 30 -12.09 -10.73 7.23
CA LEU A 30 -12.14 -10.35 8.66
C LEU A 30 -10.74 -10.31 9.30
N LEU A 31 -9.70 -10.63 8.54
CA LEU A 31 -8.33 -10.59 9.04
C LEU A 31 -7.90 -9.13 9.18
N SER A 32 -7.57 -8.69 10.39
CA SER A 32 -7.05 -7.33 10.60
C SER A 32 -5.64 -7.18 10.04
N VAL A 33 -5.17 -5.94 9.90
CA VAL A 33 -3.81 -5.67 9.40
C VAL A 33 -2.75 -6.23 10.36
N GLU A 34 -2.95 -6.08 11.66
CA GLU A 34 -2.06 -6.60 12.71
C GLU A 34 -1.99 -8.13 12.66
N ALA A 35 -3.14 -8.80 12.53
CA ALA A 35 -3.21 -10.25 12.45
C ALA A 35 -2.57 -10.79 11.15
N LEU A 36 -2.75 -10.08 10.04
CA LEU A 36 -2.12 -10.40 8.75
C LEU A 36 -0.59 -10.33 8.84
N LEU A 37 -0.06 -9.23 9.40
CA LEU A 37 1.37 -9.03 9.57
C LEU A 37 1.94 -10.04 10.59
N GLY A 38 1.23 -10.29 11.69
CA GLY A 38 1.69 -11.16 12.77
C GLY A 38 2.95 -10.63 13.46
N SER A 39 3.15 -9.31 13.46
CA SER A 39 4.27 -8.62 14.09
C SER A 39 3.80 -7.26 14.59
N GLU A 40 4.15 -6.93 15.83
CA GLU A 40 3.87 -5.62 16.45
C GLU A 40 4.94 -4.56 16.10
N GLU A 41 6.04 -4.96 15.46
CA GLU A 41 7.16 -4.06 15.13
C GLU A 41 6.92 -3.27 13.84
N VAL A 42 5.92 -3.66 13.05
CA VAL A 42 5.62 -3.03 11.76
C VAL A 42 4.66 -1.86 11.97
N GLU A 43 5.09 -0.66 11.58
CA GLU A 43 4.28 0.54 11.68
C GLU A 43 3.07 0.48 10.72
N ILE A 44 1.86 0.64 11.27
CA ILE A 44 0.62 0.74 10.51
C ILE A 44 0.17 2.19 10.52
N LYS A 45 0.22 2.85 9.35
CA LYS A 45 -0.25 4.24 9.20
C LYS A 45 -1.70 4.25 8.74
N GLN A 46 -2.52 5.08 9.37
CA GLN A 46 -3.94 5.21 9.07
C GLN A 46 -4.25 6.54 8.39
N TYR A 47 -5.06 6.49 7.33
CA TYR A 47 -5.49 7.64 6.56
C TYR A 47 -7.01 7.57 6.32
N PRO A 48 -7.70 8.72 6.26
CA PRO A 48 -9.11 8.73 5.91
C PRO A 48 -9.32 8.23 4.48
N SER A 49 -10.36 7.42 4.27
CA SER A 49 -10.84 7.08 2.93
C SER A 49 -11.67 8.23 2.35
N ALA A 50 -11.90 8.19 1.03
CA ALA A 50 -12.91 9.03 0.38
C ALA A 50 -14.33 8.71 0.88
N HIS A 51 -14.54 7.53 1.46
CA HIS A 51 -15.77 7.15 2.14
C HIS A 51 -15.66 7.47 3.65
N PRO A 52 -16.51 8.35 4.23
CA PRO A 52 -16.34 8.88 5.59
C PRO A 52 -16.34 7.86 6.74
N GLN A 53 -16.72 6.61 6.49
CA GLN A 53 -16.80 5.53 7.48
C GLN A 53 -15.78 4.42 7.22
N GLU A 54 -14.84 4.66 6.32
CA GLU A 54 -13.82 3.70 5.92
C GLU A 54 -12.44 4.29 6.18
N MET A 55 -11.48 3.42 6.48
CA MET A 55 -10.11 3.81 6.77
C MET A 55 -9.14 3.11 5.82
N ILE A 56 -8.07 3.80 5.46
CA ILE A 56 -6.98 3.24 4.67
C ILE A 56 -5.81 3.00 5.61
N HIS A 57 -5.41 1.74 5.72
CA HIS A 57 -4.22 1.33 6.46
C HIS A 57 -3.10 1.11 5.46
N VAL A 58 -1.93 1.70 5.73
CA VAL A 58 -0.77 1.65 4.86
C VAL A 58 0.42 1.16 5.66
N VAL A 59 1.08 0.15 5.11
CA VAL A 59 2.23 -0.51 5.72
C VAL A 59 3.33 -0.60 4.68
N GLU A 60 4.48 -0.03 5.00
CA GLU A 60 5.67 -0.11 4.17
C GLU A 60 6.41 -1.42 4.47
N LEU A 61 6.75 -2.15 3.41
CA LEU A 61 7.51 -3.40 3.45
C LEU A 61 8.84 -3.19 2.73
N GLU A 62 9.80 -4.09 2.93
CA GLU A 62 11.16 -3.93 2.37
C GLU A 62 11.18 -3.82 0.83
N ASP A 63 10.30 -4.52 0.13
CA ASP A 63 10.21 -4.61 -1.34
C ASP A 63 8.86 -4.13 -1.91
N GLY A 64 8.10 -3.38 -1.12
CA GLY A 64 6.91 -2.65 -1.54
C GLY A 64 6.01 -2.31 -0.38
N GLY A 65 4.74 -2.70 -0.41
CA GLY A 65 3.86 -2.39 0.70
C GLY A 65 2.47 -2.96 0.59
N LEU A 66 1.78 -2.87 1.72
CA LEU A 66 0.41 -3.30 1.89
C LEU A 66 -0.48 -2.07 2.04
N ILE A 67 -1.58 -2.06 1.29
CA ILE A 67 -2.65 -1.06 1.41
C ILE A 67 -3.94 -1.81 1.70
N CYS A 68 -4.57 -1.50 2.83
CA CYS A 68 -5.80 -2.13 3.26
C CYS A 68 -6.90 -1.10 3.39
N TYR A 69 -8.06 -1.39 2.84
CA TYR A 69 -9.27 -0.61 3.12
C TYR A 69 -10.06 -1.34 4.19
N GLU A 70 -10.18 -0.73 5.37
CA GLU A 70 -11.15 -1.11 6.38
C GLU A 70 -12.50 -0.48 6.02
N ARG A 71 -13.50 -1.34 5.77
CA ARG A 71 -14.84 -0.94 5.39
C ARG A 71 -15.70 -0.71 6.62
N LYS A 72 -16.85 -0.05 6.43
CA LYS A 72 -17.82 0.24 7.49
C LYS A 72 -18.33 -0.98 8.27
N ASP A 73 -18.25 -2.17 7.69
CA ASP A 73 -18.67 -3.45 8.30
C ASP A 73 -17.49 -4.18 8.99
N ALA A 74 -16.39 -3.46 9.23
CA ALA A 74 -15.13 -3.96 9.78
C ALA A 74 -14.46 -5.04 8.90
N SER A 75 -14.90 -5.20 7.65
CA SER A 75 -14.20 -6.04 6.69
C SER A 75 -13.04 -5.30 6.02
N PHE A 76 -12.04 -6.05 5.60
CA PHE A 76 -10.81 -5.54 5.01
C PHE A 76 -10.68 -5.97 3.56
N LEU A 77 -10.27 -5.03 2.71
CA LEU A 77 -9.72 -5.30 1.39
C LEU A 77 -8.22 -5.08 1.41
N HIS A 78 -7.47 -6.16 1.55
CA HIS A 78 -6.01 -6.15 1.56
C HIS A 78 -5.45 -6.21 0.14
N THR A 79 -4.52 -5.30 -0.17
CA THR A 79 -3.76 -5.34 -1.43
C THR A 79 -2.27 -5.26 -1.17
N LEU A 80 -1.52 -6.29 -1.56
CA LEU A 80 -0.06 -6.22 -1.67
C LEU A 80 0.32 -5.55 -2.98
N ASN A 81 1.29 -4.65 -2.91
CA ASN A 81 1.77 -3.89 -4.05
C ASN A 81 3.29 -3.96 -4.07
N SER A 82 3.86 -4.36 -5.21
CA SER A 82 5.28 -4.15 -5.51
C SER A 82 5.66 -2.68 -5.32
N GLN A 83 6.94 -2.41 -5.07
CA GLN A 83 7.44 -1.07 -4.78
C GLN A 83 6.91 0.05 -5.70
N ASN A 84 6.92 -0.17 -7.02
CA ASN A 84 6.43 0.84 -7.98
C ASN A 84 4.92 1.06 -7.87
N MET A 85 4.15 -0.02 -7.73
CA MET A 85 2.70 0.06 -7.59
C MET A 85 2.27 0.63 -6.24
N PHE A 86 3.03 0.36 -5.18
CA PHE A 86 2.81 0.91 -3.85
C PHE A 86 2.95 2.43 -3.85
N LYS A 87 4.09 2.94 -4.35
CA LYS A 87 4.32 4.39 -4.50
C LYS A 87 3.25 5.05 -5.37
N ARG A 88 2.94 4.45 -6.52
CA ARG A 88 1.87 4.94 -7.40
C ARG A 88 0.54 5.02 -6.66
N LYS A 89 0.18 4.00 -5.89
CA LYS A 89 -1.09 3.97 -5.18
C LYS A 89 -1.14 4.98 -4.03
N GLN A 90 -0.05 5.14 -3.27
CA GLN A 90 0.05 6.21 -2.27
C GLN A 90 -0.12 7.60 -2.88
N TRP A 91 0.44 7.83 -4.07
CA TRP A 91 0.25 9.10 -4.79
C TRP A 91 -1.19 9.30 -5.28
N GLU A 92 -1.81 8.27 -5.88
CA GLU A 92 -3.23 8.30 -6.28
C GLU A 92 -4.17 8.57 -5.10
N LEU A 93 -3.78 8.16 -3.89
CA LEU A 93 -4.52 8.39 -2.65
C LEU A 93 -4.19 9.74 -1.98
N GLY A 94 -3.26 10.53 -2.54
CA GLY A 94 -2.83 11.79 -1.96
C GLY A 94 -2.02 11.66 -0.66
N ILE A 95 -1.53 10.46 -0.34
CA ILE A 95 -0.74 10.18 0.86
C ILE A 95 0.68 10.71 0.71
N ILE A 96 1.23 10.59 -0.50
CA ILE A 96 2.51 11.19 -0.87
C ILE A 96 2.31 12.15 -2.04
N SER A 97 3.17 13.16 -2.10
CA SER A 97 3.26 14.04 -3.26
C SER A 97 4.60 13.83 -3.95
N PHE A 98 4.62 13.85 -5.28
CA PHE A 98 5.87 13.98 -6.02
C PHE A 98 6.17 15.48 -6.13
N SER A 99 7.24 15.93 -5.48
CA SER A 99 7.75 17.27 -5.74
C SER A 99 8.53 17.23 -7.06
N PRO A 100 8.19 18.04 -8.08
CA PRO A 100 8.88 18.01 -9.37
C PRO A 100 10.29 18.66 -9.34
N ARG A 101 10.83 19.00 -8.16
CA ARG A 101 12.09 19.73 -8.05
C ARG A 101 13.28 18.81 -7.90
N GLN A 102 13.84 18.41 -9.04
CA GLN A 102 15.27 18.52 -9.37
C GLN A 102 15.40 18.58 -10.90
N VAL A 103 14.88 19.65 -11.52
CA VAL A 103 15.43 20.09 -12.80
C VAL A 103 16.65 20.94 -12.41
N PRO A 104 17.89 20.55 -12.78
CA PRO A 104 19.04 21.44 -12.65
C PRO A 104 18.70 22.72 -13.39
N ASP A 105 18.79 23.84 -12.69
CA ASP A 105 18.65 25.14 -13.30
C ASP A 105 19.94 25.41 -14.10
N ASP A 106 19.93 25.10 -15.39
CA ASP A 106 21.05 25.38 -16.32
C ASP A 106 21.22 26.88 -16.61
N SER A 107 20.65 27.78 -15.79
CA SER A 107 20.76 29.23 -15.97
C SER A 107 21.98 29.88 -15.28
N GLN A 108 23.00 29.10 -14.93
CA GLN A 108 24.33 29.64 -14.59
C GLN A 108 25.39 29.27 -15.61
N GLN A 109 25.23 29.78 -16.82
CA GLN A 109 26.36 30.19 -17.66
C GLN A 109 26.16 31.64 -18.10
N ASP A 110 27.27 32.39 -18.00
CA ASP A 110 27.49 33.79 -18.34
C ASP A 110 27.11 34.85 -17.29
N SER A 111 28.11 35.22 -16.47
CA SER A 111 28.74 36.55 -16.49
C SER A 111 30.04 36.56 -15.68
#